data_AF-A0A9K3Q0D7-F1
#
_entry.id   AF-A0A9K3Q0D7-F1
#
_cell.length_a   1.000
_cell.length_b   1.000
_cell.length_c   1.000
_cell.angle_alpha   90.00
_cell.angle_beta   90.00
_cell.angle_gamma   90.00
#
_symmetry.space_group_name_H-M   'P 1'
#
loop_
_entity.id
_entity.type
_entity.pdbx_description
1 polymer ?
#
loop_
_entity_poly.entity_id
_entity_poly.type
_entity_poly.pdbx_seq_one_letter_code
_entity_poly.pdbx_strand_id
1 'polypeptide(L)'
;MRGSIALLIATFYHLQNVTQQQVAGFFVSSNTVRARNLFGSDTPSILFSATSRRTFSLHSTFTTSTETKQDKNIDKTQVSDRYIGSIAFLLPSGDDADTKPSKFGIHSPVERPSYLQAAKHLASKAVWFSDDQVTTTIVTAPNDGDDTSKIRDTLENANILIALGLSKPTDMKFAESIFQTRQQQTPEERFSKCQFALDCDKSLGELSTLVGPFDKQTARTNPSLLFPWTDAASGQRFDEQMEGLFDRWTSDDFTVALMLFLNRFSGSPVNWVKDSADATWEKGPIRNAQELYQMATKCGDCLAKCLQDETCKTCLEKLTELDTRDQAASYRTIVSYESEALKDFSFCVFQKHNVFQCEAIIPTIPKVTPMTKWRGSELTEGVARSLLIGHLDDDNAPEGSTKLDVSWKVACGANVAYDQFPSQNQLFYEAAKGKDMWYDPVFRVETLDGRNVWCKRHYRVRNGPIAGTFRLSVLDNGVTSNEFWTIIGAADDLSWIAFHYAGAATSVGQRYLGGLLCTPDGSLPEQSQLETIWPVFQNAGIEPWELFVVNNDPQGPGALEAGPPPLDFYRKEVLASKEKLKGLQ
;
A
#
# COMPACT_ATOMS: atom_id res chain seq x y z
N MET A 1 9.27 18.12 11.89
CA MET A 1 9.24 18.61 10.50
C MET A 1 7.83 18.60 9.87
N ARG A 2 6.75 18.50 10.66
CA ARG A 2 5.34 18.49 10.17
C ARG A 2 4.77 19.90 9.87
N GLY A 3 5.46 20.97 10.27
CA GLY A 3 5.12 22.35 9.90
C GLY A 3 5.91 22.91 8.71
N SER A 4 6.83 22.15 8.12
CA SER A 4 7.78 22.68 7.12
C SER A 4 7.21 22.77 5.71
N ILE A 5 6.15 22.03 5.37
CA ILE A 5 5.47 22.13 4.06
C ILE A 5 4.52 23.33 4.04
N ALA A 6 3.74 23.54 5.10
CA ALA A 6 2.98 24.78 5.28
C ALA A 6 3.92 26.00 5.33
N LEU A 7 5.09 25.88 5.98
CA LEU A 7 6.11 26.94 5.97
C LEU A 7 6.76 27.10 4.59
N LEU A 8 7.00 26.04 3.82
CA LEU A 8 7.53 26.13 2.44
C LEU A 8 6.51 26.72 1.47
N ILE A 9 5.23 26.34 1.56
CA ILE A 9 4.13 26.92 0.80
C ILE A 9 3.91 28.38 1.22
N ALA A 10 3.97 28.71 2.51
CA ALA A 10 3.91 30.09 3.02
C ALA A 10 5.14 30.91 2.62
N THR A 11 6.34 30.32 2.57
CA THR A 11 7.58 30.97 2.11
C THR A 11 7.53 31.19 0.59
N PHE A 12 6.92 30.27 -0.16
CA PHE A 12 6.64 30.45 -1.59
C PHE A 12 5.60 31.56 -1.83
N TYR A 13 4.55 31.64 -1.02
CA TYR A 13 3.59 32.76 -1.00
C TYR A 13 4.24 34.09 -0.61
N HIS A 14 5.19 34.09 0.32
CA HIS A 14 5.91 35.30 0.72
C HIS A 14 6.89 35.78 -0.37
N LEU A 15 7.54 34.84 -1.08
CA LEU A 15 8.42 35.14 -2.22
C LEU A 15 7.64 35.60 -3.47
N GLN A 16 6.42 35.11 -3.70
CA GLN A 16 5.53 35.61 -4.76
C GLN A 16 5.00 37.03 -4.46
N ASN A 17 4.73 37.36 -3.20
CA ASN A 17 4.26 38.71 -2.83
C ASN A 17 5.39 39.77 -2.81
N VAL A 18 6.65 39.38 -2.61
CA VAL A 18 7.80 40.29 -2.70
C VAL A 18 8.23 40.54 -4.15
N THR A 19 7.87 39.66 -5.09
CA THR A 19 8.20 39.82 -6.53
C THR A 19 7.11 40.53 -7.35
N GLN A 20 5.94 40.84 -6.77
CA GLN A 20 4.90 41.67 -7.42
C GLN A 20 5.03 43.19 -7.16
N GLN A 21 6.03 43.67 -6.43
CA GLN A 21 6.25 45.10 -6.21
C GLN A 21 7.53 45.71 -6.84
N GLN A 22 8.33 44.93 -7.59
CA GLN A 22 9.53 45.47 -8.25
C GLN A 22 9.88 44.78 -9.58
N VAL A 23 8.99 44.72 -10.57
CA VAL A 23 9.41 44.72 -12.00
C VAL A 23 8.30 45.32 -12.87
N ALA A 24 8.08 46.63 -12.76
CA ALA A 24 7.47 47.43 -13.81
C ALA A 24 8.43 48.57 -14.12
N GLY A 25 9.11 48.46 -15.25
CA GLY A 25 10.07 49.45 -15.74
C GLY A 25 11.50 48.99 -15.58
N PHE A 26 12.05 48.35 -16.61
CA PHE A 26 13.34 48.71 -17.23
C PHE A 26 13.71 47.62 -18.24
N PHE A 27 13.24 47.75 -19.49
CA PHE A 27 14.00 47.42 -20.69
C PHE A 27 13.34 48.10 -21.89
N VAL A 28 13.79 49.31 -22.20
CA VAL A 28 13.66 49.94 -23.52
C VAL A 28 15.04 50.48 -23.89
N SER A 29 15.46 50.14 -25.12
CA SER A 29 16.43 50.85 -25.96
C SER A 29 17.93 50.79 -25.59
N SER A 30 18.67 50.04 -26.40
CA SER A 30 20.07 50.32 -26.71
C SER A 30 20.19 51.43 -27.76
N ASN A 31 20.98 52.48 -27.49
CA ASN A 31 21.79 53.18 -28.51
C ASN A 31 22.89 54.02 -27.84
N THR A 32 24.13 53.54 -28.01
CA THR A 32 25.35 54.23 -28.46
C THR A 32 25.88 55.51 -27.77
N VAL A 33 27.20 55.47 -27.49
CA VAL A 33 28.23 56.55 -27.58
C VAL A 33 28.87 57.07 -26.27
N ARG A 34 30.17 56.71 -26.15
CA ARG A 34 31.37 57.44 -25.65
C ARG A 34 31.45 58.04 -24.23
N ALA A 35 32.46 57.51 -23.53
CA ALA A 35 33.75 58.18 -23.19
C ALA A 35 34.03 58.59 -21.73
N ARG A 36 35.25 58.14 -21.35
CA ARG A 36 36.30 58.78 -20.52
C ARG A 36 36.23 58.68 -18.98
N ASN A 37 37.23 57.93 -18.50
CA ASN A 37 38.25 58.26 -17.47
C ASN A 37 37.79 58.74 -16.09
N LEU A 38 38.30 58.09 -15.04
CA LEU A 38 39.35 58.64 -14.14
C LEU A 38 39.75 57.62 -13.04
N PHE A 39 41.03 57.22 -13.10
CA PHE A 39 42.05 56.85 -12.08
C PHE A 39 41.73 56.39 -10.63
N GLY A 40 42.61 55.47 -10.17
CA GLY A 40 43.14 55.32 -8.80
C GLY A 40 43.08 53.86 -8.29
N SER A 41 44.10 53.01 -8.50
CA SER A 41 45.26 52.72 -7.60
C SER A 41 44.80 52.17 -6.23
N ASP A 42 45.21 51.01 -5.71
CA ASP A 42 46.55 50.43 -5.60
C ASP A 42 46.53 48.89 -5.39
N THR A 43 47.58 48.25 -5.89
CA THR A 43 48.02 46.85 -5.64
C THR A 43 48.91 46.79 -4.38
N PRO A 44 49.16 45.61 -3.76
CA PRO A 44 50.24 44.73 -4.27
C PRO A 44 49.91 43.23 -4.27
N SER A 45 50.32 42.62 -5.37
CA SER A 45 50.53 41.19 -5.63
C SER A 45 51.70 40.58 -4.85
N ILE A 46 51.71 39.25 -4.68
CA ILE A 46 52.74 38.32 -5.20
C ILE A 46 52.36 36.84 -4.99
N LEU A 47 52.32 36.12 -6.13
CA LEU A 47 52.62 34.72 -6.52
C LEU A 47 52.27 33.52 -5.59
N PHE A 48 51.85 32.34 -6.08
CA PHE A 48 52.39 31.53 -7.18
C PHE A 48 51.41 30.46 -7.72
N SER A 49 51.62 30.12 -9.00
CA SER A 49 51.56 28.78 -9.61
C SER A 49 50.23 28.19 -10.12
N ALA A 50 50.26 27.95 -11.43
CA ALA A 50 49.26 27.38 -12.30
C ALA A 50 49.24 25.83 -12.27
N THR A 51 48.11 25.22 -12.60
CA THR A 51 48.04 24.19 -13.66
C THR A 51 46.61 23.81 -14.06
N SER A 52 46.41 23.75 -15.37
CA SER A 52 45.52 22.87 -16.14
C SER A 52 43.99 22.97 -15.98
N ARG A 53 43.38 23.76 -16.89
CA ARG A 53 42.01 23.56 -17.38
C ARG A 53 42.02 22.44 -18.42
N ARG A 54 41.17 21.42 -18.26
CA ARG A 54 40.65 20.62 -19.36
C ARG A 54 39.13 20.76 -19.40
N THR A 55 38.69 21.53 -20.38
CA THR A 55 37.37 21.52 -21.00
C THR A 55 37.07 20.14 -21.59
N PHE A 56 35.90 19.58 -21.29
CA PHE A 56 35.26 18.59 -22.15
C PHE A 56 33.90 19.13 -22.60
N SER A 57 33.80 19.24 -23.92
CA SER A 57 32.69 19.76 -24.71
C SER A 57 31.57 18.73 -24.80
N LEU A 58 30.35 19.15 -24.48
CA LEU A 58 29.11 18.47 -24.85
C LEU A 58 28.87 18.67 -26.36
N HIS A 59 28.72 17.58 -27.09
CA HIS A 59 28.15 17.59 -28.44
C HIS A 59 26.87 16.76 -28.41
N SER A 60 25.73 17.45 -28.50
CA SER A 60 24.44 16.85 -28.83
C SER A 60 24.39 16.64 -30.33
N THR A 61 24.05 15.44 -30.77
CA THR A 61 23.66 15.19 -32.16
C THR A 61 22.20 14.74 -32.15
N PHE A 62 21.33 15.62 -32.64
CA PHE A 62 19.94 15.30 -32.96
C PHE A 62 19.93 14.39 -34.19
N THR A 63 19.20 13.29 -34.14
CA THR A 63 18.86 12.50 -35.32
C THR A 63 17.39 12.13 -35.23
N THR A 64 16.58 12.77 -36.07
CA THR A 64 15.20 12.42 -36.34
C THR A 64 15.14 11.15 -37.20
N SER A 65 14.40 10.14 -36.74
CA SER A 65 13.86 9.11 -37.62
C SER A 65 12.43 8.78 -37.20
N THR A 66 11.54 8.93 -38.18
CA THR A 66 10.16 8.49 -38.19
C THR A 66 10.09 7.00 -38.56
N GLU A 67 9.10 6.32 -37.98
CA GLU A 67 8.33 5.18 -38.51
C GLU A 67 8.26 3.88 -37.67
N THR A 68 7.00 3.48 -37.52
CA THR A 68 6.42 2.13 -37.40
C THR A 68 6.43 1.38 -36.06
N LYS A 69 5.20 1.16 -35.57
CA LYS A 69 4.79 0.22 -34.53
C LYS A 69 5.27 -1.18 -34.86
N GLN A 70 6.11 -1.72 -34.00
CA GLN A 70 6.36 -3.16 -33.91
C GLN A 70 6.33 -3.55 -32.44
N ASP A 71 5.54 -4.58 -32.15
CA ASP A 71 5.32 -5.17 -30.83
C ASP A 71 6.66 -5.46 -30.14
N LYS A 72 6.95 -4.71 -29.08
CA LYS A 72 8.01 -5.05 -28.15
C LYS A 72 7.49 -6.16 -27.25
N ASN A 73 7.91 -7.39 -27.59
CA ASN A 73 8.13 -8.45 -26.62
C ASN A 73 8.89 -7.84 -25.44
N ILE A 74 8.19 -7.68 -24.31
CA ILE A 74 8.81 -7.28 -23.05
C ILE A 74 9.65 -8.47 -22.63
N ASP A 75 10.95 -8.29 -22.82
CA ASP A 75 11.97 -9.18 -22.29
C ASP A 75 11.71 -9.35 -20.80
N LYS A 76 11.69 -10.60 -20.34
CA LYS A 76 11.47 -10.97 -18.94
C LYS A 76 12.69 -10.45 -18.16
N THR A 77 12.59 -9.24 -17.65
CA THR A 77 13.61 -8.65 -16.80
C THR A 77 13.80 -9.55 -15.57
N GLN A 78 15.05 -9.94 -15.35
CA GLN A 78 15.53 -10.72 -14.22
C GLN A 78 14.97 -10.22 -12.89
N VAL A 79 14.06 -10.99 -12.28
CA VAL A 79 13.65 -10.82 -10.87
C VAL A 79 13.90 -12.15 -10.18
N SER A 80 15.15 -12.45 -9.88
CA SER A 80 15.58 -13.44 -8.89
C SER A 80 17.09 -13.29 -8.75
N ASP A 81 17.55 -12.85 -7.58
CA ASP A 81 18.88 -13.18 -6.99
C ASP A 81 19.27 -12.23 -5.84
N ARG A 82 18.56 -11.12 -5.62
CA ARG A 82 18.96 -10.18 -4.57
C ARG A 82 18.30 -10.51 -3.24
N TYR A 83 18.99 -11.32 -2.43
CA TYR A 83 18.68 -11.48 -1.00
C TYR A 83 18.80 -10.13 -0.28
N ILE A 84 17.79 -9.75 0.51
CA ILE A 84 17.74 -8.46 1.22
C ILE A 84 17.80 -8.59 2.74
N GLY A 85 17.64 -9.79 3.30
CA GLY A 85 17.83 -10.00 4.74
C GLY A 85 17.10 -11.22 5.31
N SER A 86 17.28 -11.40 6.62
CA SER A 86 16.68 -12.49 7.41
C SER A 86 15.77 -11.97 8.52
N ILE A 87 14.69 -12.70 8.79
CA ILE A 87 13.72 -12.40 9.84
C ILE A 87 13.60 -13.61 10.75
N ALA A 88 13.79 -13.42 12.05
CA ALA A 88 13.61 -14.45 13.05
C ALA A 88 12.47 -14.10 14.01
N PHE A 89 11.60 -15.08 14.27
CA PHE A 89 10.55 -15.01 15.28
C PHE A 89 10.94 -15.88 16.48
N LEU A 90 10.93 -15.30 17.67
CA LEU A 90 11.10 -16.00 18.94
C LEU A 90 9.74 -16.10 19.64
N LEU A 91 9.26 -17.33 19.80
CA LEU A 91 7.97 -17.66 20.39
C LEU A 91 8.12 -18.24 21.81
N PRO A 92 7.03 -18.33 22.60
CA PRO A 92 7.07 -18.93 23.92
C PRO A 92 7.55 -20.39 23.91
N SER A 93 8.11 -20.85 25.03
CA SER A 93 8.53 -22.25 25.20
C SER A 93 7.35 -23.19 25.46
N GLY A 94 7.52 -24.47 25.12
CA GLY A 94 6.51 -25.51 25.31
C GLY A 94 5.23 -25.27 24.51
N ASP A 95 4.09 -25.71 25.04
CA ASP A 95 2.81 -25.65 24.33
C ASP A 95 2.26 -24.21 24.18
N ASP A 96 2.80 -23.24 24.92
CA ASP A 96 2.30 -21.86 24.93
C ASP A 96 2.31 -21.21 23.53
N ALA A 97 3.29 -21.54 22.69
CA ALA A 97 3.33 -21.04 21.32
C ALA A 97 2.13 -21.53 20.49
N ASP A 98 1.67 -22.77 20.74
CA ASP A 98 0.60 -23.42 20.01
C ASP A 98 -0.79 -23.18 20.60
N THR A 99 -0.88 -22.93 21.90
CA THR A 99 -2.18 -22.85 22.60
C THR A 99 -2.60 -21.44 22.99
N LYS A 100 -1.67 -20.49 23.20
CA LYS A 100 -2.04 -19.14 23.61
C LYS A 100 -2.47 -18.31 22.41
N PRO A 101 -3.66 -17.67 22.44
CA PRO A 101 -4.12 -16.83 21.36
C PRO A 101 -3.30 -15.54 21.30
N SER A 102 -2.87 -15.19 20.10
CA SER A 102 -2.24 -13.91 19.80
C SER A 102 -3.26 -12.76 19.78
N LYS A 103 -2.79 -11.53 19.55
CA LYS A 103 -3.65 -10.34 19.36
C LYS A 103 -4.20 -10.19 17.94
N PHE A 104 -3.70 -10.95 16.97
CA PHE A 104 -4.21 -10.91 15.60
C PHE A 104 -5.65 -11.42 15.52
N GLY A 105 -6.41 -10.94 14.52
CA GLY A 105 -7.76 -11.44 14.23
C GLY A 105 -8.85 -11.04 15.23
N ILE A 106 -8.67 -9.95 15.98
CA ILE A 106 -9.65 -9.48 16.97
C ILE A 106 -11.04 -9.15 16.38
N HIS A 107 -11.10 -8.84 15.09
CA HIS A 107 -12.34 -8.53 14.36
C HIS A 107 -12.75 -9.62 13.36
N SER A 108 -12.12 -10.80 13.44
CA SER A 108 -12.35 -11.88 12.50
C SER A 108 -13.65 -12.64 12.77
N PRO A 109 -14.26 -13.27 11.74
CA PRO A 109 -15.31 -14.28 11.94
C PRO A 109 -14.83 -15.55 12.65
N VAL A 110 -13.52 -15.77 12.81
CA VAL A 110 -12.97 -16.94 13.51
C VAL A 110 -12.21 -16.56 14.78
N GLU A 111 -11.88 -17.56 15.60
CA GLU A 111 -11.05 -17.35 16.78
C GLU A 111 -9.64 -16.84 16.42
N ARG A 112 -9.06 -16.10 17.36
CA ARG A 112 -7.70 -15.56 17.22
C ARG A 112 -6.69 -16.72 17.09
N PRO A 113 -5.72 -16.62 16.16
CA PRO A 113 -4.73 -17.68 15.97
C PRO A 113 -3.78 -17.73 17.16
N SER A 114 -3.18 -18.90 17.40
CA SER A 114 -2.06 -19.03 18.33
C SER A 114 -0.84 -18.23 17.85
N TYR A 115 0.14 -18.01 18.73
CA TYR A 115 1.37 -17.34 18.33
C TYR A 115 2.13 -18.10 17.22
N LEU A 116 2.13 -19.44 17.24
CA LEU A 116 2.77 -20.22 16.18
C LEU A 116 2.03 -20.10 14.85
N GLN A 117 0.69 -20.16 14.87
CA GLN A 117 -0.13 -19.98 13.67
C GLN A 117 0.08 -18.59 13.06
N ALA A 118 0.02 -17.53 13.89
CA ALA A 118 0.29 -16.17 13.45
C ALA A 118 1.71 -16.04 12.87
N ALA A 119 2.74 -16.52 13.58
CA ALA A 119 4.12 -16.41 13.13
C ALA A 119 4.39 -17.15 11.82
N LYS A 120 3.80 -18.34 11.60
CA LYS A 120 3.91 -19.08 10.33
C LYS A 120 3.34 -18.29 9.16
N HIS A 121 2.20 -17.65 9.37
CA HIS A 121 1.58 -16.81 8.34
C HIS A 121 2.37 -15.53 8.08
N LEU A 122 2.78 -14.81 9.12
CA LEU A 122 3.61 -13.60 9.01
C LEU A 122 4.94 -13.90 8.32
N ALA A 123 5.56 -15.05 8.62
CA ALA A 123 6.76 -15.51 7.95
C ALA A 123 6.54 -15.75 6.45
N SER A 124 5.39 -16.32 6.08
CA SER A 124 5.01 -16.52 4.67
C SER A 124 4.76 -15.19 3.96
N LYS A 125 4.01 -14.27 4.60
CA LYS A 125 3.76 -12.93 4.09
C LYS A 125 5.04 -12.11 3.90
N ALA A 126 6.00 -12.20 4.81
CA ALA A 126 7.28 -11.54 4.66
C ALA A 126 8.05 -12.01 3.41
N VAL A 127 7.96 -13.31 3.07
CA VAL A 127 8.49 -13.84 1.81
C VAL A 127 7.73 -13.25 0.62
N TRP A 128 6.41 -13.18 0.67
CA TRP A 128 5.61 -12.62 -0.44
C TRP A 128 5.85 -11.11 -0.65
N PHE A 129 5.91 -10.33 0.43
CA PHE A 129 6.10 -8.87 0.40
C PHE A 129 7.54 -8.46 0.08
N SER A 130 8.49 -9.38 0.19
CA SER A 130 9.85 -9.17 -0.29
C SER A 130 10.06 -9.66 -1.72
N ASP A 131 9.01 -10.17 -2.40
CA ASP A 131 9.13 -10.87 -3.68
C ASP A 131 10.17 -12.02 -3.61
N ASP A 132 10.11 -12.83 -2.54
CA ASP A 132 10.99 -13.99 -2.26
C ASP A 132 12.47 -13.63 -1.99
N GLN A 133 12.71 -12.45 -1.42
CA GLN A 133 14.08 -11.93 -1.18
C GLN A 133 14.54 -12.04 0.27
N VAL A 134 13.70 -12.55 1.18
CA VAL A 134 14.06 -12.77 2.59
C VAL A 134 13.99 -14.23 2.97
N THR A 135 14.76 -14.60 3.99
CA THR A 135 14.59 -15.87 4.69
C THR A 135 13.94 -15.64 6.04
N THR A 136 13.00 -16.50 6.40
CA THR A 136 12.32 -16.44 7.70
C THR A 136 12.66 -17.66 8.54
N THR A 137 12.74 -17.49 9.85
CA THR A 137 12.97 -18.59 10.79
C THR A 137 12.11 -18.39 12.02
N ILE A 138 11.46 -19.46 12.48
CA ILE A 138 10.62 -19.46 13.66
C ILE A 138 11.26 -20.41 14.67
N VAL A 139 11.52 -19.93 15.87
CA VAL A 139 12.04 -20.72 16.98
C VAL A 139 11.21 -20.48 18.23
N THR A 140 11.07 -21.49 19.06
CA THR A 140 10.54 -21.36 20.41
C THR A 140 11.67 -21.10 21.39
N ALA A 141 11.39 -20.39 22.48
CA ALA A 141 12.31 -20.27 23.58
C ALA A 141 12.70 -21.68 24.10
N PRO A 142 13.99 -21.93 24.38
CA PRO A 142 14.46 -23.23 24.83
C PRO A 142 13.94 -23.53 26.24
N ASN A 143 13.76 -24.82 26.54
CA ASN A 143 13.55 -25.28 27.91
C ASN A 143 14.90 -25.35 28.66
N ASP A 144 14.84 -25.42 29.99
CA ASP A 144 16.03 -25.56 30.82
C ASP A 144 16.83 -26.81 30.43
N GLY A 145 18.10 -26.62 30.04
CA GLY A 145 19.02 -27.69 29.67
C GLY A 145 19.14 -28.00 28.17
N ASP A 146 18.38 -27.32 27.31
CA ASP A 146 18.51 -27.47 25.86
C ASP A 146 19.85 -26.89 25.34
N ASP A 147 20.42 -27.49 24.29
CA ASP A 147 21.54 -26.89 23.55
C ASP A 147 21.04 -25.68 22.77
N THR A 148 21.37 -24.49 23.28
CA THR A 148 20.90 -23.23 22.70
C THR A 148 21.80 -22.69 21.59
N SER A 149 22.97 -23.26 21.33
CA SER A 149 24.02 -22.66 20.49
C SER A 149 23.52 -22.24 19.10
N LYS A 150 22.83 -23.13 18.38
CA LYS A 150 22.28 -22.86 17.05
C LYS A 150 21.13 -21.84 17.05
N ILE A 151 20.26 -21.92 18.07
CA ILE A 151 19.13 -21.00 18.21
C ILE A 151 19.66 -19.59 18.47
N ARG A 152 20.64 -19.45 19.37
CA ARG A 152 21.27 -18.16 19.67
C ARG A 152 21.94 -17.57 18.44
N ASP A 153 22.76 -18.35 17.74
CA ASP A 153 23.43 -17.91 16.51
C ASP A 153 22.43 -17.37 15.47
N THR A 154 21.31 -18.09 15.28
CA THR A 154 20.22 -17.65 14.40
C THR A 154 19.64 -16.29 14.83
N LEU A 155 19.29 -16.14 16.11
CA LEU A 155 18.63 -14.94 16.63
C LEU A 155 19.58 -13.73 16.74
N GLU A 156 20.84 -13.94 17.07
CA GLU A 156 21.86 -12.90 17.19
C GLU A 156 22.28 -12.34 15.82
N ASN A 157 22.20 -13.16 14.77
CA ASN A 157 22.61 -12.80 13.42
C ASN A 157 21.47 -12.33 12.50
N ALA A 158 20.21 -12.63 12.81
CA ALA A 158 19.07 -12.19 12.01
C ALA A 158 19.03 -10.66 11.86
N ASN A 159 18.65 -10.16 10.68
CA ASN A 159 18.45 -8.72 10.47
C ASN A 159 17.29 -8.22 11.32
N ILE A 160 16.17 -8.95 11.33
CA ILE A 160 15.00 -8.60 12.13
C ILE A 160 14.78 -9.71 13.16
N LEU A 161 14.64 -9.34 14.44
CA LEU A 161 14.24 -10.27 15.51
C LEU A 161 12.93 -9.81 16.15
N ILE A 162 11.87 -10.62 16.06
CA ILE A 162 10.60 -10.36 16.73
C ILE A 162 10.37 -11.40 17.82
N ALA A 163 10.41 -10.97 19.08
CA ALA A 163 9.92 -11.76 20.19
C ALA A 163 8.41 -11.55 20.33
N LEU A 164 7.62 -12.62 20.36
CA LEU A 164 6.16 -12.55 20.34
C LEU A 164 5.55 -13.35 21.48
N GLY A 165 4.74 -12.73 22.33
CA GLY A 165 3.91 -13.44 23.32
C GLY A 165 4.64 -14.03 24.53
N LEU A 166 5.90 -13.65 24.76
CA LEU A 166 6.70 -14.23 25.85
C LEU A 166 6.13 -13.84 27.22
N SER A 167 5.77 -14.83 28.02
CA SER A 167 5.10 -14.61 29.32
C SER A 167 5.70 -15.46 30.46
N LYS A 168 6.70 -16.30 30.19
CA LYS A 168 7.44 -17.05 31.21
C LYS A 168 8.72 -16.30 31.58
N PRO A 169 9.12 -16.27 32.86
CA PRO A 169 10.38 -15.66 33.28
C PRO A 169 11.62 -16.26 32.59
N THR A 170 11.61 -17.56 32.27
CA THR A 170 12.69 -18.25 31.55
C THR A 170 12.82 -17.74 30.12
N ASP A 171 11.69 -17.66 29.40
CA ASP A 171 11.63 -17.18 28.02
C ASP A 171 12.06 -15.71 27.94
N MET A 172 11.59 -14.88 28.87
CA MET A 172 11.95 -13.46 28.97
C MET A 172 13.44 -13.28 29.22
N LYS A 173 14.05 -14.05 30.14
CA LYS A 173 15.50 -14.00 30.39
C LYS A 173 16.31 -14.46 29.19
N PHE A 174 15.86 -15.50 28.48
CA PHE A 174 16.52 -15.95 27.26
C PHE A 174 16.51 -14.84 26.21
N ALA A 175 15.33 -14.27 25.92
CA ALA A 175 15.17 -13.17 24.97
C ALA A 175 16.02 -11.94 25.36
N GLU A 176 16.01 -11.56 26.64
CA GLU A 176 16.82 -10.45 27.16
C GLU A 176 18.31 -10.65 26.87
N SER A 177 18.84 -11.86 27.07
CA SER A 177 20.25 -12.16 26.82
C SER A 177 20.63 -11.98 25.33
N ILE A 178 19.72 -12.30 24.41
CA ILE A 178 19.92 -12.10 22.97
C ILE A 178 19.83 -10.62 22.61
N PHE A 179 18.83 -9.92 23.16
CA PHE A 179 18.62 -8.49 22.92
C PHE A 179 19.82 -7.67 23.38
N GLN A 180 20.37 -7.99 24.56
CA GLN A 180 21.59 -7.36 25.08
C GLN A 180 22.82 -7.66 24.22
N THR A 181 22.97 -8.91 23.77
CA THR A 181 24.08 -9.30 22.88
C THR A 181 24.05 -8.51 21.57
N ARG A 182 22.86 -8.38 20.96
CA ARG A 182 22.64 -7.58 19.75
C ARG A 182 22.93 -6.09 19.97
N GLN A 183 22.56 -5.54 21.12
CA GLN A 183 22.85 -4.13 21.46
C GLN A 183 24.35 -3.85 21.67
N GLN A 184 25.12 -4.85 22.12
CA GLN A 184 26.57 -4.75 22.36
C GLN A 184 27.41 -4.91 21.10
N GLN A 185 26.81 -5.31 19.97
CA GLN A 185 27.50 -5.41 18.68
C GLN A 185 28.01 -4.05 18.19
N THR A 186 28.96 -4.08 17.27
CA THR A 186 29.53 -2.84 16.69
C THR A 186 28.44 -2.02 15.98
N PRO A 187 28.58 -0.68 15.90
CA PRO A 187 27.63 0.15 15.15
C PRO A 187 27.39 -0.35 13.72
N GLU A 188 28.44 -0.84 13.05
CA GLU A 188 28.38 -1.38 11.69
C GLU A 188 27.52 -2.64 11.61
N GLU A 189 27.69 -3.59 12.55
CA GLU A 189 26.87 -4.81 12.64
C GLU A 189 25.42 -4.51 12.99
N ARG A 190 25.20 -3.53 13.88
CA ARG A 190 23.85 -3.15 14.32
C ARG A 190 23.08 -2.37 13.28
N PHE A 191 23.76 -1.65 12.38
CA PHE A 191 23.12 -0.76 11.41
C PHE A 191 21.99 -1.44 10.59
N SER A 192 22.18 -2.71 10.25
CA SER A 192 21.21 -3.52 9.48
C SER A 192 20.35 -4.44 10.34
N LYS A 193 20.27 -4.17 11.65
CA LYS A 193 19.53 -4.99 12.61
C LYS A 193 18.42 -4.22 13.32
N CYS A 194 17.28 -4.86 13.54
CA CYS A 194 16.28 -4.41 14.50
C CYS A 194 15.79 -5.55 15.39
N GLN A 195 15.21 -5.20 16.53
CA GLN A 195 14.56 -6.15 17.42
C GLN A 195 13.35 -5.53 18.12
N PHE A 196 12.26 -6.27 18.23
CA PHE A 196 11.03 -5.84 18.92
C PHE A 196 10.49 -6.97 19.80
N ALA A 197 9.90 -6.59 20.92
CA ALA A 197 9.13 -7.50 21.78
C ALA A 197 7.66 -7.08 21.75
N LEU A 198 6.82 -7.95 21.19
CA LEU A 198 5.42 -7.68 20.94
C LEU A 198 4.57 -8.63 21.77
N ASP A 199 3.58 -8.07 22.48
CA ASP A 199 2.67 -8.83 23.34
C ASP A 199 3.36 -9.69 24.43
N CYS A 200 4.58 -9.32 24.83
CA CYS A 200 5.29 -9.95 25.94
C CYS A 200 4.84 -9.36 27.30
N ASP A 201 4.97 -10.15 28.37
CA ASP A 201 4.59 -9.73 29.71
C ASP A 201 5.57 -8.69 30.28
N LYS A 202 5.17 -7.42 30.22
CA LYS A 202 5.95 -6.28 30.70
C LYS A 202 6.20 -6.31 32.22
N SER A 203 5.45 -7.09 32.99
CA SER A 203 5.67 -7.21 34.44
C SER A 203 6.94 -8.01 34.78
N LEU A 204 7.43 -8.82 33.82
CA LEU A 204 8.64 -9.64 33.97
C LEU A 204 9.92 -8.91 33.50
N GLY A 205 9.79 -7.70 32.98
CA GLY A 205 10.86 -6.89 32.42
C GLY A 205 10.48 -6.26 31.08
N GLU A 206 11.17 -5.19 30.71
CA GLU A 206 10.99 -4.53 29.42
C GLU A 206 12.16 -4.89 28.51
N LEU A 207 11.86 -5.63 27.43
CA LEU A 207 12.83 -5.96 26.40
C LEU A 207 13.05 -4.73 25.51
N SER A 208 14.29 -4.25 25.46
CA SER A 208 14.60 -3.00 24.78
C SER A 208 14.62 -3.12 23.26
N THR A 209 13.98 -2.16 22.60
CA THR A 209 13.93 -2.05 21.15
C THR A 209 15.24 -1.51 20.57
N LEU A 210 15.64 -2.08 19.43
CA LEU A 210 16.78 -1.64 18.61
C LEU A 210 16.27 -1.46 17.18
N VAL A 211 16.61 -0.35 16.53
CA VAL A 211 16.32 -0.10 15.11
C VAL A 211 17.55 0.53 14.46
N GLY A 212 18.41 -0.33 13.92
CA GLY A 212 19.67 0.06 13.30
C GLY A 212 20.56 0.83 14.29
N PRO A 213 20.93 2.08 13.96
CA PRO A 213 21.74 2.95 14.83
C PRO A 213 20.98 3.51 16.04
N PHE A 214 19.66 3.31 16.13
CA PHE A 214 18.85 3.76 17.25
C PHE A 214 18.65 2.63 18.27
N ASP A 215 18.95 2.94 19.52
CA ASP A 215 18.72 2.06 20.67
C ASP A 215 17.92 2.84 21.72
N LYS A 216 16.74 2.30 22.05
CA LYS A 216 15.76 2.95 22.93
C LYS A 216 16.31 3.14 24.34
N GLN A 217 17.19 2.24 24.80
CA GLN A 217 17.80 2.31 26.12
C GLN A 217 18.78 3.48 26.26
N THR A 218 19.55 3.76 25.21
CA THR A 218 20.57 4.82 25.20
C THR A 218 20.08 6.13 24.57
N ALA A 219 18.85 6.17 24.06
CA ALA A 219 18.24 7.31 23.39
C ALA A 219 18.33 8.61 24.20
N ARG A 220 18.03 8.57 25.51
CA ARG A 220 18.05 9.78 26.37
C ARG A 220 19.42 10.45 26.47
N THR A 221 20.49 9.71 26.21
CA THR A 221 21.88 10.18 26.31
C THR A 221 22.55 10.36 24.95
N ASN A 222 21.84 10.11 23.84
CA ASN A 222 22.41 10.16 22.50
C ASN A 222 22.27 11.58 21.88
N PRO A 223 23.35 12.39 21.81
CA PRO A 223 23.27 13.75 21.27
C PRO A 223 22.98 13.78 19.77
N SER A 224 23.21 12.69 19.03
CA SER A 224 22.89 12.60 17.60
C SER A 224 21.40 12.74 17.33
N LEU A 225 20.53 12.43 18.31
CA LEU A 225 19.08 12.61 18.18
C LEU A 225 18.66 14.09 18.17
N LEU A 226 19.52 15.02 18.61
CA LEU A 226 19.26 16.46 18.52
C LEU A 226 19.25 16.96 17.06
N PHE A 227 19.89 16.22 16.16
CA PHE A 227 20.01 16.59 14.76
C PHE A 227 19.12 15.68 13.91
N PRO A 228 18.05 16.21 13.28
CA PRO A 228 17.03 15.39 12.65
C PRO A 228 17.52 14.59 11.42
N TRP A 229 18.67 14.96 10.85
CA TRP A 229 19.26 14.33 9.66
C TRP A 229 20.23 13.17 9.97
N THR A 230 20.45 12.83 11.25
CA THR A 230 21.35 11.72 11.60
C THR A 230 20.68 10.36 11.36
N ASP A 231 21.50 9.31 11.22
CA ASP A 231 20.99 7.95 11.10
C ASP A 231 20.32 7.49 12.41
N ALA A 232 20.79 7.94 13.58
CA ALA A 232 20.13 7.67 14.86
C ALA A 232 18.72 8.30 14.92
N ALA A 233 18.56 9.55 14.49
CA ALA A 233 17.25 10.19 14.43
C ALA A 233 16.33 9.52 13.40
N SER A 234 16.91 8.96 12.34
CA SER A 234 16.20 8.14 11.36
C SER A 234 15.74 6.80 11.95
N GLY A 235 16.60 6.13 12.70
CA GLY A 235 16.25 4.90 13.43
C GLY A 235 15.13 5.13 14.44
N GLN A 236 15.15 6.25 15.17
CA GLN A 236 14.05 6.61 16.10
C GLN A 236 12.72 6.79 15.37
N ARG A 237 12.70 7.45 14.21
CA ARG A 237 11.46 7.62 13.45
C ARG A 237 10.95 6.30 12.88
N PHE A 238 11.86 5.39 12.49
CA PHE A 238 11.47 4.03 12.12
C PHE A 238 10.93 3.24 13.31
N ASP A 239 11.52 3.37 14.51
CA ASP A 239 10.97 2.79 15.75
C ASP A 239 9.50 3.20 15.93
N GLU A 240 9.24 4.50 15.94
CA GLU A 240 7.88 5.05 16.11
C GLU A 240 6.92 4.59 15.00
N GLN A 241 7.38 4.55 13.74
CA GLN A 241 6.56 4.10 12.61
C GLN A 241 6.25 2.60 12.68
N MET A 242 7.25 1.77 13.00
CA MET A 242 7.07 0.32 13.10
C MET A 242 6.19 -0.03 14.30
N GLU A 243 6.38 0.60 15.46
CA GLU A 243 5.48 0.43 16.62
C GLU A 243 4.03 0.76 16.24
N GLY A 244 3.79 1.89 15.57
CA GLY A 244 2.45 2.28 15.13
C GLY A 244 1.79 1.31 14.15
N LEU A 245 2.57 0.61 13.32
CA LEU A 245 2.06 -0.43 12.41
C LEU A 245 1.82 -1.76 13.15
N PHE A 246 2.73 -2.17 14.05
CA PHE A 246 2.55 -3.37 14.85
C PHE A 246 1.34 -3.29 15.79
N ASP A 247 1.06 -2.11 16.34
CA ASP A 247 -0.06 -1.88 17.25
C ASP A 247 -1.44 -2.05 16.59
N ARG A 248 -1.51 -2.11 15.25
CA ARG A 248 -2.75 -2.38 14.51
C ARG A 248 -3.14 -3.86 14.51
N TRP A 249 -2.19 -4.76 14.80
CA TRP A 249 -2.41 -6.21 14.84
C TRP A 249 -3.08 -6.79 13.58
N THR A 250 -2.72 -6.23 12.42
CA THR A 250 -3.01 -6.81 11.10
C THR A 250 -1.72 -7.41 10.55
N SER A 251 -1.83 -8.48 9.79
CA SER A 251 -0.68 -9.15 9.17
C SER A 251 -0.02 -8.30 8.08
N ASP A 252 -0.79 -7.48 7.36
CA ASP A 252 -0.30 -6.59 6.32
C ASP A 252 0.50 -5.43 6.91
N ASP A 253 -0.04 -4.70 7.90
CA ASP A 253 0.70 -3.61 8.55
C ASP A 253 1.98 -4.14 9.21
N PHE A 254 1.90 -5.31 9.86
CA PHE A 254 3.05 -5.99 10.43
C PHE A 254 4.13 -6.25 9.37
N THR A 255 3.73 -6.80 8.23
CA THR A 255 4.67 -7.14 7.16
C THR A 255 5.25 -5.88 6.49
N VAL A 256 4.43 -4.85 6.29
CA VAL A 256 4.86 -3.54 5.79
C VAL A 256 5.91 -2.92 6.71
N ALA A 257 5.75 -3.01 8.04
CA ALA A 257 6.74 -2.53 9.00
C ALA A 257 8.11 -3.21 8.78
N LEU A 258 8.12 -4.53 8.57
CA LEU A 258 9.36 -5.28 8.28
C LEU A 258 9.98 -4.83 6.95
N MET A 259 9.16 -4.66 5.91
CA MET A 259 9.64 -4.23 4.60
C MET A 259 10.21 -2.81 4.62
N LEU A 260 9.60 -1.90 5.39
CA LEU A 260 10.11 -0.53 5.57
C LEU A 260 11.53 -0.53 6.15
N PHE A 261 11.75 -1.34 7.19
CA PHE A 261 13.08 -1.52 7.76
C PHE A 261 14.08 -2.07 6.73
N LEU A 262 13.75 -3.17 6.05
CA LEU A 262 14.64 -3.77 5.06
C LEU A 262 14.93 -2.83 3.88
N ASN A 263 13.92 -2.11 3.39
CA ASN A 263 14.09 -1.13 2.33
C ASN A 263 15.09 -0.02 2.71
N ARG A 264 15.09 0.41 3.97
CA ARG A 264 16.06 1.40 4.46
C ARG A 264 17.44 0.81 4.67
N PHE A 265 17.53 -0.33 5.36
CA PHE A 265 18.78 -0.76 5.98
C PHE A 265 19.48 -1.95 5.28
N SER A 266 18.82 -2.62 4.32
CA SER A 266 19.45 -3.68 3.52
C SER A 266 20.36 -3.18 2.39
N GLY A 267 20.30 -1.88 2.08
CA GLY A 267 20.94 -1.31 0.89
C GLY A 267 20.27 -1.70 -0.44
N SER A 268 19.07 -2.28 -0.38
CA SER A 268 18.31 -2.77 -1.54
C SER A 268 16.85 -2.28 -1.45
N PRO A 269 16.28 -1.73 -2.53
CA PRO A 269 14.89 -1.27 -2.52
C PRO A 269 13.93 -2.47 -2.49
N VAL A 270 12.87 -2.35 -1.69
CA VAL A 270 11.78 -3.35 -1.61
C VAL A 270 10.58 -2.82 -2.37
N ASN A 271 10.13 -3.54 -3.41
CA ASN A 271 9.09 -3.07 -4.33
C ASN A 271 7.77 -2.65 -3.65
N TRP A 272 7.46 -3.23 -2.50
CA TRP A 272 6.25 -2.92 -1.74
C TRP A 272 6.28 -1.56 -1.03
N VAL A 273 7.47 -1.01 -0.74
CA VAL A 273 7.61 0.19 0.10
C VAL A 273 8.69 1.18 -0.38
N LYS A 274 9.36 0.89 -1.50
CA LYS A 274 10.43 1.73 -2.08
C LYS A 274 9.95 3.11 -2.51
N ASP A 275 8.67 3.20 -2.89
CA ASP A 275 8.03 4.39 -3.41
C ASP A 275 6.98 4.91 -2.41
N SER A 276 6.78 6.23 -2.44
CA SER A 276 5.75 6.89 -1.64
C SER A 276 5.41 8.21 -2.34
N ALA A 277 4.14 8.60 -2.32
CA ALA A 277 3.69 9.91 -2.75
C ALA A 277 3.98 11.00 -1.70
N ASP A 278 4.29 10.60 -0.46
CA ASP A 278 4.41 11.54 0.65
C ASP A 278 5.77 12.20 0.69
N ALA A 279 5.77 13.47 1.09
CA ALA A 279 6.97 14.16 1.50
C ALA A 279 7.44 13.56 2.83
N THR A 280 8.38 12.64 2.72
CA THR A 280 8.82 11.75 3.80
C THR A 280 10.24 12.08 4.20
N TRP A 281 10.56 11.84 5.47
CA TRP A 281 11.94 12.06 5.92
C TRP A 281 12.87 11.01 5.28
N GLU A 282 12.33 9.83 4.95
CA GLU A 282 13.01 8.71 4.28
C GLU A 282 13.58 9.12 2.91
N LYS A 283 12.84 9.94 2.15
CA LYS A 283 13.27 10.48 0.85
C LYS A 283 14.38 11.53 0.97
N GLY A 284 14.50 12.17 2.13
CA GLY A 284 15.43 13.26 2.38
C GLY A 284 15.02 14.60 1.73
N PRO A 285 15.68 15.70 2.14
CA PRO A 285 15.26 17.06 1.79
C PRO A 285 15.40 17.37 0.29
N ILE A 286 16.40 16.80 -0.39
CA ILE A 286 16.67 17.08 -1.81
C ILE A 286 15.55 16.52 -2.69
N ARG A 287 15.18 15.24 -2.50
CA ARG A 287 14.11 14.61 -3.28
C ARG A 287 12.76 15.29 -3.00
N ASN A 288 12.43 15.54 -1.74
CA ASN A 288 11.21 16.26 -1.39
C ASN A 288 11.14 17.65 -2.06
N ALA A 289 12.25 18.41 -2.08
CA ALA A 289 12.29 19.72 -2.74
C ALA A 289 12.13 19.60 -4.27
N GLN A 290 12.72 18.58 -4.89
CA GLN A 290 12.56 18.31 -6.32
C GLN A 290 11.11 17.94 -6.68
N GLU A 291 10.46 17.10 -5.87
CA GLU A 291 9.06 16.72 -6.05
C GLU A 291 8.14 17.94 -5.92
N LEU A 292 8.34 18.78 -4.91
CA LEU A 292 7.60 20.03 -4.73
C LEU A 292 7.83 21.02 -5.90
N TYR A 293 9.08 21.16 -6.35
CA TYR A 293 9.41 22.02 -7.50
C TYR A 293 8.71 21.53 -8.77
N GLN A 294 8.72 20.21 -9.01
CA GLN A 294 8.02 19.62 -10.15
C GLN A 294 6.50 19.77 -10.06
N MET A 295 5.92 19.60 -8.87
CA MET A 295 4.50 19.86 -8.64
C MET A 295 4.13 21.30 -8.99
N ALA A 296 4.89 22.28 -8.48
CA ALA A 296 4.65 23.70 -8.73
C ALA A 296 4.85 24.09 -10.21
N THR A 297 5.86 23.53 -10.89
CA THR A 297 6.20 23.92 -12.26
C THR A 297 5.41 23.18 -13.34
N LYS A 298 5.04 21.91 -13.11
CA LYS A 298 4.30 21.09 -14.08
C LYS A 298 2.79 21.08 -13.83
N CYS A 299 2.36 21.24 -12.59
CA CYS A 299 0.96 21.17 -12.17
C CYS A 299 0.49 22.44 -11.45
N GLY A 300 1.22 23.56 -11.56
CA GLY A 300 0.92 24.81 -10.86
C GLY A 300 -0.51 25.32 -11.05
N ASP A 301 -1.05 25.23 -12.27
CA ASP A 301 -2.42 25.67 -12.56
C ASP A 301 -3.47 24.77 -11.85
N CYS A 302 -3.26 23.46 -11.86
CA CYS A 302 -4.15 22.52 -11.15
C CYS A 302 -4.05 22.69 -9.64
N LEU A 303 -2.82 22.89 -9.12
CA LEU A 303 -2.59 23.16 -7.72
C LEU A 303 -3.25 24.47 -7.28
N ALA A 304 -3.11 25.55 -8.06
CA ALA A 304 -3.73 26.84 -7.77
C ALA A 304 -5.27 26.72 -7.72
N LYS A 305 -5.87 26.00 -8.68
CA LYS A 305 -7.32 25.72 -8.67
C LYS A 305 -7.74 24.93 -7.45
N CYS A 306 -6.99 23.89 -7.08
CA CYS A 306 -7.26 23.11 -5.88
C CYS A 306 -7.16 23.95 -4.61
N LEU A 307 -6.14 24.81 -4.47
CA LEU A 307 -5.98 25.67 -3.30
C LEU A 307 -7.05 26.78 -3.21
N GLN A 308 -7.71 27.12 -4.32
CA GLN A 308 -8.84 28.04 -4.36
C GLN A 308 -10.19 27.35 -4.07
N ASP A 309 -10.26 26.02 -4.22
CA ASP A 309 -11.40 25.19 -3.86
C ASP A 309 -11.26 24.75 -2.39
N GLU A 310 -12.08 25.29 -1.48
CA GLU A 310 -11.96 25.00 -0.04
C GLU A 310 -12.06 23.50 0.27
N THR A 311 -12.87 22.75 -0.50
CA THR A 311 -12.98 21.29 -0.36
C THR A 311 -11.65 20.61 -0.69
N CYS A 312 -11.08 20.90 -1.86
CA CYS A 312 -9.79 20.33 -2.28
C CYS A 312 -8.65 20.73 -1.34
N LYS A 313 -8.57 22.00 -0.96
CA LYS A 313 -7.58 22.50 0.00
C LYS A 313 -7.66 21.77 1.33
N THR A 314 -8.86 21.62 1.89
CA THR A 314 -9.08 20.89 3.14
C THR A 314 -8.65 19.44 3.01
N CYS A 315 -8.94 18.80 1.87
CA CYS A 315 -8.48 17.44 1.58
C CYS A 315 -6.94 17.34 1.63
N LEU A 316 -6.23 18.24 0.96
CA LEU A 316 -4.76 18.25 0.95
C LEU A 316 -4.16 18.48 2.34
N GLU A 317 -4.75 19.40 3.12
CA GLU A 317 -4.33 19.65 4.50
C GLU A 317 -4.48 18.39 5.36
N LYS A 318 -5.62 17.69 5.23
CA LYS A 318 -5.87 16.43 5.95
C LYS A 318 -5.01 15.27 5.50
N LEU A 319 -4.79 15.10 4.20
CA LEU A 319 -3.88 14.06 3.69
C LEU A 319 -2.44 14.28 4.17
N THR A 320 -2.02 15.53 4.38
CA THR A 320 -0.69 15.85 4.93
C THR A 320 -0.54 15.48 6.42
N GLU A 321 -1.65 15.32 7.14
CA GLU A 321 -1.68 14.87 8.54
C GLU A 321 -1.60 13.34 8.69
N LEU A 322 -1.82 12.59 7.58
CA LEU A 322 -1.90 11.13 7.54
C LEU A 322 -0.64 10.52 6.92
N ASP A 323 -0.37 9.25 7.23
CA ASP A 323 0.53 8.42 6.40
C ASP A 323 -0.32 7.87 5.26
N THR A 324 -0.06 8.26 4.00
CA THR A 324 -0.96 7.87 2.91
C THR A 324 -0.85 6.40 2.52
N ARG A 325 0.11 5.68 3.11
CA ARG A 325 0.18 4.22 3.06
C ARG A 325 -0.95 3.56 3.85
N ASP A 326 -1.58 4.28 4.79
CA ASP A 326 -2.86 3.90 5.37
C ASP A 326 -3.97 4.15 4.34
N GLN A 327 -4.25 3.13 3.54
CA GLN A 327 -5.15 3.25 2.39
C GLN A 327 -6.59 3.53 2.82
N ALA A 328 -7.07 2.91 3.90
CA ALA A 328 -8.41 3.13 4.43
C ALA A 328 -8.59 4.57 4.93
N ALA A 329 -7.65 5.08 5.76
CA ALA A 329 -7.71 6.46 6.26
C ALA A 329 -7.59 7.50 5.13
N SER A 330 -6.69 7.26 4.18
CA SER A 330 -6.50 8.12 3.01
C SER A 330 -7.75 8.16 2.13
N TYR A 331 -8.32 6.99 1.84
CA TYR A 331 -9.52 6.90 1.03
C TYR A 331 -10.72 7.57 1.71
N ARG A 332 -10.92 7.32 3.02
CA ARG A 332 -11.96 8.01 3.81
C ARG A 332 -11.80 9.53 3.75
N THR A 333 -10.57 10.03 3.81
CA THR A 333 -10.28 11.46 3.67
C THR A 333 -10.64 11.99 2.29
N ILE A 334 -10.24 11.30 1.22
CA ILE A 334 -10.56 11.69 -0.16
C ILE A 334 -12.07 11.74 -0.37
N VAL A 335 -12.80 10.71 0.04
CA VAL A 335 -14.27 10.65 -0.09
C VAL A 335 -14.97 11.76 0.70
N SER A 336 -14.42 12.13 1.87
CA SER A 336 -14.99 13.20 2.70
C SER A 336 -14.93 14.58 2.01
N TYR A 337 -13.98 14.76 1.09
CA TYR A 337 -13.67 16.02 0.43
C TYR A 337 -13.47 15.86 -1.09
N GLU A 338 -14.23 14.97 -1.73
CA GLU A 338 -14.11 14.72 -3.16
C GLU A 338 -14.56 15.95 -3.95
N SER A 339 -13.72 16.43 -4.88
CA SER A 339 -14.04 17.55 -5.77
C SER A 339 -13.38 17.38 -7.15
N GLU A 340 -13.94 18.04 -8.17
CA GLU A 340 -13.35 18.02 -9.52
C GLU A 340 -11.93 18.61 -9.53
N ALA A 341 -11.69 19.65 -8.73
CA ALA A 341 -10.36 20.25 -8.58
C ALA A 341 -9.35 19.27 -7.97
N LEU A 342 -9.76 18.45 -7.00
CA LEU A 342 -8.93 17.40 -6.41
C LEU A 342 -8.58 16.31 -7.42
N LYS A 343 -9.57 15.87 -8.19
CA LYS A 343 -9.37 14.87 -9.25
C LYS A 343 -8.40 15.37 -10.32
N ASP A 344 -8.57 16.60 -10.79
CA ASP A 344 -7.69 17.21 -11.82
C ASP A 344 -6.26 17.39 -11.30
N PHE A 345 -6.12 17.85 -10.06
CA PHE A 345 -4.82 17.98 -9.41
C PHE A 345 -4.13 16.62 -9.27
N SER A 346 -4.84 15.62 -8.74
CA SER A 346 -4.34 14.25 -8.57
C SER A 346 -3.94 13.63 -9.90
N PHE A 347 -4.77 13.79 -10.94
CA PHE A 347 -4.45 13.33 -12.29
C PHE A 347 -3.17 13.99 -12.84
N CYS A 348 -3.02 15.30 -12.64
CA CYS A 348 -1.83 16.01 -13.09
C CYS A 348 -0.55 15.48 -12.42
N VAL A 349 -0.57 15.37 -11.09
CA VAL A 349 0.60 15.03 -10.28
C VAL A 349 0.97 13.55 -10.45
N PHE A 350 -0.01 12.65 -10.42
CA PHE A 350 0.25 11.22 -10.45
C PHE A 350 0.33 10.65 -11.87
N GLN A 351 -0.63 10.97 -12.76
CA GLN A 351 -0.70 10.33 -14.09
C GLN A 351 0.08 11.11 -15.15
N LYS A 352 -0.25 12.39 -15.31
CA LYS A 352 0.23 13.17 -16.44
C LYS A 352 1.73 13.44 -16.36
N HIS A 353 2.22 13.72 -15.15
CA HIS A 353 3.62 14.10 -14.95
C HIS A 353 4.41 13.15 -14.03
N ASN A 354 3.74 12.23 -13.33
CA ASN A 354 4.31 11.34 -12.31
C ASN A 354 5.41 12.04 -11.49
N VAL A 355 5.02 13.12 -10.83
CA VAL A 355 5.93 14.06 -10.14
C VAL A 355 6.80 13.35 -9.10
N PHE A 356 6.25 12.33 -8.44
CA PHE A 356 6.92 11.53 -7.40
C PHE A 356 7.78 10.40 -7.94
N GLN A 357 7.70 10.14 -9.26
CA GLN A 357 8.40 9.06 -9.95
C GLN A 357 8.10 7.68 -9.33
N CYS A 358 6.88 7.49 -8.82
CA CYS A 358 6.47 6.23 -8.24
C CYS A 358 6.16 5.21 -9.35
N GLU A 359 6.46 3.94 -9.06
CA GLU A 359 6.08 2.83 -9.91
C GLU A 359 5.76 1.58 -9.08
N ALA A 360 4.49 1.20 -9.08
CA ALA A 360 4.04 -0.09 -8.54
C ALA A 360 3.53 -1.04 -9.62
N ILE A 361 3.95 -2.29 -9.50
CA ILE A 361 3.49 -3.41 -10.33
C ILE A 361 2.63 -4.35 -9.49
N ILE A 362 1.65 -4.99 -10.11
CA ILE A 362 0.79 -5.98 -9.45
C ILE A 362 1.68 -7.10 -8.85
N PRO A 363 1.53 -7.45 -7.57
CA PRO A 363 2.26 -8.55 -6.98
C PRO A 363 1.95 -9.88 -7.66
N THR A 364 3.00 -10.70 -7.82
CA THR A 364 2.90 -12.03 -8.47
C THR A 364 3.04 -13.17 -7.46
N ILE A 365 3.27 -12.84 -6.19
CA ILE A 365 3.40 -13.74 -5.06
C ILE A 365 2.43 -13.24 -3.97
N PRO A 366 1.67 -14.12 -3.29
CA PRO A 366 1.62 -15.58 -3.50
C PRO A 366 1.07 -15.95 -4.88
N LYS A 367 1.49 -17.11 -5.39
CA LYS A 367 0.95 -17.66 -6.63
C LYS A 367 -0.39 -18.32 -6.33
N VAL A 368 -1.47 -17.67 -6.70
CA VAL A 368 -2.82 -18.17 -6.48
C VAL A 368 -3.33 -18.91 -7.72
N THR A 369 -3.89 -20.10 -7.51
CA THR A 369 -4.44 -20.94 -8.59
C THR A 369 -5.95 -20.75 -8.64
N PRO A 370 -6.54 -20.48 -9.82
CA PRO A 370 -8.00 -20.42 -9.96
C PRO A 370 -8.62 -21.80 -9.71
N MET A 371 -9.88 -21.82 -9.27
CA MET A 371 -10.68 -23.05 -9.29
C MET A 371 -10.75 -23.61 -10.71
N THR A 372 -10.67 -24.93 -10.85
CA THR A 372 -10.60 -25.59 -12.17
C THR A 372 -11.90 -26.27 -12.57
N LYS A 373 -12.81 -26.52 -11.61
CA LYS A 373 -14.09 -27.18 -11.86
C LYS A 373 -15.22 -26.51 -11.09
N TRP A 374 -16.41 -26.51 -11.67
CA TRP A 374 -17.66 -26.11 -11.04
C TRP A 374 -18.79 -27.03 -11.50
N ARG A 375 -19.63 -27.50 -10.58
CA ARG A 375 -20.68 -28.52 -10.84
C ARG A 375 -20.14 -29.77 -11.54
N GLY A 376 -18.96 -30.23 -11.09
CA GLY A 376 -18.25 -31.38 -11.64
C GLY A 376 -17.65 -31.20 -13.04
N SER A 377 -17.88 -30.06 -13.71
CA SER A 377 -17.40 -29.77 -15.07
C SER A 377 -16.20 -28.83 -15.04
N GLU A 378 -15.35 -28.87 -16.07
CA GLU A 378 -14.22 -27.95 -16.24
C GLU A 378 -14.68 -26.49 -16.30
N LEU A 379 -13.95 -25.60 -15.62
CA LEU A 379 -14.24 -24.18 -15.64
C LEU A 379 -13.80 -23.57 -16.97
N THR A 380 -14.77 -23.17 -17.80
CA THR A 380 -14.52 -22.45 -19.04
C THR A 380 -14.57 -20.93 -18.83
N GLU A 381 -14.08 -20.16 -19.79
CA GLU A 381 -14.19 -18.69 -19.76
C GLU A 381 -15.66 -18.23 -19.59
N GLY A 382 -16.60 -18.82 -20.35
CA GLY A 382 -18.02 -18.46 -20.27
C GLY A 382 -18.61 -18.76 -18.90
N VAL A 383 -18.28 -19.93 -18.31
CA VAL A 383 -18.73 -20.28 -16.97
C VAL A 383 -18.14 -19.32 -15.93
N ALA A 384 -16.85 -19.02 -16.00
CA ALA A 384 -16.20 -18.08 -15.08
C ALA A 384 -16.82 -16.67 -15.15
N ARG A 385 -17.13 -16.18 -16.37
CA ARG A 385 -17.84 -14.90 -16.56
C ARG A 385 -19.24 -14.94 -15.95
N SER A 386 -19.98 -16.03 -16.14
CA SER A 386 -21.31 -16.19 -15.52
C SER A 386 -21.22 -16.20 -13.99
N LEU A 387 -20.20 -16.83 -13.41
CA LEU A 387 -19.98 -16.80 -11.95
C LEU A 387 -19.72 -15.39 -11.42
N LEU A 388 -19.01 -14.53 -12.16
CA LEU A 388 -18.90 -13.11 -11.79
C LEU A 388 -20.27 -12.43 -11.78
N ILE A 389 -21.09 -12.63 -12.81
CA ILE A 389 -22.44 -12.07 -12.91
C ILE A 389 -23.33 -12.58 -11.76
N GLY A 390 -23.18 -13.86 -11.39
CA GLY A 390 -23.72 -14.44 -10.16
C GLY A 390 -25.24 -14.31 -10.06
N HIS A 391 -25.69 -13.57 -9.04
CA HIS A 391 -27.10 -13.41 -8.75
C HIS A 391 -27.77 -12.27 -9.52
N LEU A 392 -27.03 -11.47 -10.31
CA LEU A 392 -27.62 -10.32 -10.99
C LEU A 392 -28.77 -10.74 -11.90
N ASP A 393 -29.83 -9.95 -11.93
CA ASP A 393 -30.93 -10.09 -12.88
C ASP A 393 -30.48 -9.74 -14.31
N ASP A 394 -29.73 -10.66 -14.90
CA ASP A 394 -29.18 -10.66 -16.26
C ASP A 394 -29.43 -12.05 -16.90
N ASP A 395 -29.69 -12.08 -18.20
CA ASP A 395 -29.86 -13.30 -19.00
C ASP A 395 -28.62 -14.20 -18.96
N ASN A 396 -27.44 -13.61 -18.78
CA ASN A 396 -26.15 -14.29 -18.70
C ASN A 396 -25.81 -14.82 -17.28
N ALA A 397 -26.68 -14.59 -16.29
CA ALA A 397 -26.49 -15.15 -14.96
C ALA A 397 -26.66 -16.68 -14.99
N PRO A 398 -25.87 -17.43 -14.21
CA PRO A 398 -25.88 -18.89 -14.21
C PRO A 398 -27.21 -19.47 -13.74
N GLU A 399 -27.51 -20.70 -14.20
CA GLU A 399 -28.66 -21.46 -13.71
C GLU A 399 -28.59 -21.64 -12.19
N GLY A 400 -29.69 -21.41 -11.49
CA GLY A 400 -29.76 -21.39 -10.02
C GLY A 400 -29.59 -19.98 -9.41
N SER A 401 -29.30 -18.96 -10.22
CA SER A 401 -29.30 -17.56 -9.80
C SER A 401 -30.66 -17.13 -9.26
N THR A 402 -30.66 -16.31 -8.21
CA THR A 402 -31.86 -15.79 -7.54
C THR A 402 -32.38 -14.46 -8.13
N LYS A 403 -31.74 -13.94 -9.18
CA LYS A 403 -32.17 -12.74 -9.92
C LYS A 403 -32.37 -11.51 -9.03
N LEU A 404 -31.26 -11.01 -8.49
CA LEU A 404 -31.15 -9.86 -7.58
C LEU A 404 -30.69 -8.60 -8.33
N ASP A 405 -30.69 -7.48 -7.60
CA ASP A 405 -30.16 -6.18 -8.05
C ASP A 405 -28.62 -6.11 -8.05
N VAL A 406 -27.96 -7.15 -7.56
CA VAL A 406 -26.51 -7.25 -7.38
C VAL A 406 -26.03 -8.61 -7.87
N SER A 407 -24.76 -8.69 -8.28
CA SER A 407 -24.14 -9.98 -8.56
C SER A 407 -23.87 -10.74 -7.28
N TRP A 408 -23.28 -10.04 -6.31
CA TRP A 408 -22.83 -10.61 -5.04
C TRP A 408 -22.78 -9.52 -3.96
N LYS A 409 -22.96 -9.88 -2.69
CA LYS A 409 -22.66 -9.02 -1.54
C LYS A 409 -21.50 -9.60 -0.75
N VAL A 410 -20.56 -8.76 -0.32
CA VAL A 410 -19.40 -9.23 0.45
C VAL A 410 -19.86 -9.55 1.87
N ALA A 411 -19.65 -10.79 2.31
CA ALA A 411 -19.91 -11.22 3.69
C ALA A 411 -18.72 -10.91 4.60
N CYS A 412 -17.51 -11.23 4.14
CA CYS A 412 -16.27 -10.84 4.77
C CYS A 412 -15.13 -10.71 3.74
N GLY A 413 -14.07 -9.99 4.08
CA GLY A 413 -12.93 -9.80 3.18
C GLY A 413 -11.63 -9.46 3.92
N ALA A 414 -10.51 -9.59 3.22
CA ALA A 414 -9.22 -9.02 3.60
C ALA A 414 -8.83 -8.02 2.51
N ASN A 415 -8.76 -6.76 2.85
CA ASN A 415 -8.74 -5.59 1.99
C ASN A 415 -8.25 -4.35 2.76
N VAL A 416 -6.97 -4.03 2.56
CA VAL A 416 -6.30 -2.86 3.17
C VAL A 416 -7.01 -1.51 2.99
N ALA A 417 -7.85 -1.35 1.95
CA ALA A 417 -8.54 -0.10 1.66
C ALA A 417 -10.03 -0.10 2.08
N TYR A 418 -10.70 -1.27 2.04
CA TYR A 418 -12.15 -1.37 2.16
C TYR A 418 -12.65 -2.26 3.30
N ASP A 419 -11.77 -2.92 4.08
CA ASP A 419 -12.15 -3.89 5.14
C ASP A 419 -13.09 -3.35 6.23
N GLN A 420 -13.22 -2.03 6.31
CA GLN A 420 -14.01 -1.36 7.33
C GLN A 420 -15.27 -0.69 6.77
N PHE A 421 -15.50 -0.79 5.45
CA PHE A 421 -16.61 -0.11 4.81
C PHE A 421 -17.87 -1.00 4.82
N PRO A 422 -19.00 -0.49 5.34
CA PRO A 422 -20.24 -1.23 5.37
C PRO A 422 -20.89 -1.37 3.99
N SER A 423 -21.84 -2.31 3.89
CA SER A 423 -22.74 -2.46 2.75
C SER A 423 -22.05 -2.59 1.40
N GLN A 424 -21.18 -3.59 1.23
CA GLN A 424 -20.42 -3.77 0.00
C GLN A 424 -21.15 -4.66 -1.01
N ASN A 425 -21.56 -4.05 -2.12
CA ASN A 425 -22.28 -4.69 -3.22
C ASN A 425 -21.36 -4.78 -4.44
N GLN A 426 -21.38 -5.93 -5.10
CA GLN A 426 -20.60 -6.21 -6.29
C GLN A 426 -21.55 -6.39 -7.48
N LEU A 427 -21.30 -5.65 -8.56
CA LEU A 427 -22.07 -5.75 -9.80
C LEU A 427 -21.11 -6.06 -10.95
N PHE A 428 -21.25 -7.23 -11.54
CA PHE A 428 -20.56 -7.65 -12.74
C PHE A 428 -21.58 -7.84 -13.85
N TYR A 429 -21.32 -7.25 -15.00
CA TYR A 429 -22.22 -7.36 -16.14
C TYR A 429 -21.47 -7.19 -17.46
N GLU A 430 -22.04 -7.73 -18.53
CA GLU A 430 -21.47 -7.56 -19.85
C GLU A 430 -21.74 -6.15 -20.39
N ALA A 431 -20.77 -5.58 -21.09
CA ALA A 431 -20.99 -4.40 -21.90
C ALA A 431 -22.11 -4.65 -22.92
N ALA A 432 -22.78 -3.60 -23.40
CA ALA A 432 -23.91 -3.74 -24.32
C ALA A 432 -23.59 -4.54 -25.62
N LYS A 433 -22.32 -4.63 -26.02
CA LYS A 433 -21.84 -5.40 -27.18
C LYS A 433 -21.35 -6.82 -26.84
N GLY A 434 -21.42 -7.27 -25.57
CA GLY A 434 -21.06 -8.62 -25.10
C GLY A 434 -19.56 -8.95 -25.04
N LYS A 435 -18.70 -8.20 -25.74
CA LYS A 435 -17.26 -8.49 -25.82
C LYS A 435 -16.48 -8.21 -24.53
N ASP A 436 -16.80 -7.10 -23.86
CA ASP A 436 -16.14 -6.66 -22.63
C ASP A 436 -17.09 -6.85 -21.44
N MET A 437 -16.55 -6.89 -20.22
CA MET A 437 -17.32 -6.84 -18.98
C MET A 437 -17.01 -5.57 -18.20
N TRP A 438 -17.95 -5.17 -17.36
CA TRP A 438 -17.82 -4.09 -16.41
C TRP A 438 -17.99 -4.63 -14.99
N TYR A 439 -17.34 -3.95 -14.05
CA TYR A 439 -17.45 -4.22 -12.63
C TYR A 439 -17.65 -2.91 -11.88
N ASP A 440 -18.76 -2.85 -11.14
CA ASP A 440 -19.13 -1.70 -10.33
C ASP A 440 -19.21 -2.12 -8.86
N PRO A 441 -18.16 -1.94 -8.06
CA PRO A 441 -18.29 -2.02 -6.61
C PRO A 441 -19.08 -0.81 -6.11
N VAL A 442 -20.10 -1.06 -5.28
CA VAL A 442 -20.93 -0.05 -4.63
C VAL A 442 -20.93 -0.30 -3.14
N PHE A 443 -20.35 0.62 -2.37
CA PHE A 443 -20.14 0.46 -0.93
C PHE A 443 -20.38 1.77 -0.20
N ARG A 444 -20.65 1.67 1.11
CA ARG A 444 -20.92 2.84 1.93
C ARG A 444 -19.66 3.24 2.70
N VAL A 445 -19.41 4.55 2.78
CA VAL A 445 -18.32 5.12 3.56
C VAL A 445 -18.88 6.10 4.58
N GLU A 446 -18.44 5.97 5.82
CA GLU A 446 -18.64 7.01 6.83
C GLU A 446 -17.55 8.06 6.64
N THR A 447 -17.91 9.29 6.29
CA THR A 447 -16.97 10.40 6.09
C THR A 447 -16.37 10.87 7.43
N LEU A 448 -15.34 11.70 7.39
CA LEU A 448 -14.68 12.24 8.59
C LEU A 448 -15.60 13.14 9.43
N ASP A 449 -16.61 13.76 8.81
CA ASP A 449 -17.65 14.53 9.47
C ASP A 449 -18.88 13.69 9.88
N GLY A 450 -18.79 12.36 9.76
CA GLY A 450 -19.79 11.40 10.27
C GLY A 450 -20.96 11.12 9.33
N ARG A 451 -21.00 11.71 8.13
CA ARG A 451 -22.04 11.40 7.13
C ARG A 451 -21.82 10.01 6.53
N ASN A 452 -22.89 9.35 6.14
CA ASN A 452 -22.80 8.10 5.39
C ASN A 452 -23.10 8.33 3.90
N VAL A 453 -22.14 8.01 3.03
CA VAL A 453 -22.26 8.24 1.57
C VAL A 453 -22.04 6.95 0.79
N TRP A 454 -22.73 6.82 -0.34
CA TRP A 454 -22.51 5.74 -1.30
C TRP A 454 -21.37 6.09 -2.25
N CYS A 455 -20.37 5.23 -2.29
CA CYS A 455 -19.30 5.27 -3.27
C CYS A 455 -19.53 4.20 -4.34
N LYS A 456 -19.22 4.56 -5.58
CA LYS A 456 -19.22 3.66 -6.72
C LYS A 456 -17.97 3.88 -7.55
N ARG A 457 -17.39 2.80 -8.07
CA ARG A 457 -16.33 2.84 -9.09
C ARG A 457 -16.75 2.07 -10.33
N HIS A 458 -16.14 2.37 -11.48
CA HIS A 458 -16.50 1.74 -12.76
C HIS A 458 -15.26 1.13 -13.41
N TYR A 459 -15.07 -0.16 -13.18
CA TYR A 459 -13.91 -0.91 -13.65
C TYR A 459 -14.20 -1.57 -14.99
N ARG A 460 -13.23 -1.50 -15.89
CA ARG A 460 -13.21 -2.40 -17.05
C ARG A 460 -12.68 -3.76 -16.63
N VAL A 461 -13.38 -4.82 -17.02
CA VAL A 461 -13.02 -6.22 -16.77
C VAL A 461 -12.62 -6.88 -18.08
N ARG A 462 -11.48 -7.57 -18.09
CA ARG A 462 -11.01 -8.41 -19.18
C ARG A 462 -10.64 -9.79 -18.66
N ASN A 463 -10.78 -10.81 -19.49
CA ASN A 463 -10.33 -12.15 -19.11
C ASN A 463 -8.81 -12.16 -18.90
N GLY A 464 -8.39 -12.93 -17.91
CA GLY A 464 -7.00 -13.30 -17.71
C GLY A 464 -6.59 -14.44 -18.64
N PRO A 465 -5.35 -14.94 -18.50
CA PRO A 465 -4.81 -16.00 -19.37
C PRO A 465 -5.43 -17.37 -19.10
N ILE A 466 -6.06 -17.58 -17.95
CA ILE A 466 -6.65 -18.86 -17.52
C ILE A 466 -8.11 -18.61 -17.12
N ALA A 467 -9.02 -19.53 -17.42
CA ALA A 467 -10.40 -19.46 -16.96
C ALA A 467 -10.45 -19.29 -15.43
N GLY A 468 -11.35 -18.43 -14.95
CA GLY A 468 -11.41 -18.05 -13.53
C GLY A 468 -10.47 -16.91 -13.13
N THR A 469 -9.66 -16.37 -14.06
CA THR A 469 -8.82 -15.18 -13.80
C THR A 469 -9.24 -13.98 -14.64
N PHE A 470 -9.05 -12.77 -14.10
CA PHE A 470 -9.51 -11.52 -14.71
C PHE A 470 -8.53 -10.38 -14.45
N ARG A 471 -8.46 -9.43 -15.40
CA ARG A 471 -7.75 -8.15 -15.27
C ARG A 471 -8.76 -7.03 -15.16
N LEU A 472 -8.67 -6.29 -14.07
CA LEU A 472 -9.52 -5.15 -13.78
C LEU A 472 -8.69 -3.86 -13.85
N SER A 473 -9.28 -2.80 -14.38
CA SER A 473 -8.63 -1.48 -14.44
C SER A 473 -9.63 -0.35 -14.27
N VAL A 474 -9.27 0.66 -13.48
CA VAL A 474 -10.06 1.89 -13.27
C VAL A 474 -9.15 3.11 -13.26
N LEU A 475 -9.69 4.25 -13.66
CA LEU A 475 -9.13 5.56 -13.33
C LEU A 475 -10.04 6.20 -12.28
N ASP A 476 -9.62 6.15 -11.03
CA ASP A 476 -10.38 6.67 -9.90
C ASP A 476 -9.66 7.85 -9.25
N ASN A 477 -10.37 8.96 -9.02
CA ASN A 477 -9.78 10.18 -8.42
C ASN A 477 -8.47 10.65 -9.09
N GLY A 478 -8.34 10.42 -10.40
CA GLY A 478 -7.13 10.75 -11.15
C GLY A 478 -5.98 9.76 -10.94
N VAL A 479 -6.21 8.61 -10.31
CA VAL A 479 -5.24 7.54 -10.11
C VAL A 479 -5.68 6.26 -10.83
N THR A 480 -4.81 5.71 -11.67
CA THR A 480 -5.04 4.42 -12.33
C THR A 480 -4.73 3.30 -11.35
N SER A 481 -5.72 2.43 -11.11
CA SER A 481 -5.51 1.16 -10.44
C SER A 481 -5.67 0.00 -11.43
N ASN A 482 -4.78 -0.98 -11.31
CA ASN A 482 -4.82 -2.23 -12.05
C ASN A 482 -4.83 -3.41 -11.09
N GLU A 483 -5.71 -4.37 -11.34
CA GLU A 483 -5.92 -5.51 -10.48
C GLU A 483 -5.98 -6.81 -11.27
N PHE A 484 -5.57 -7.90 -10.62
CA PHE A 484 -5.65 -9.27 -11.12
C PHE A 484 -6.48 -10.09 -10.15
N TRP A 485 -7.66 -10.51 -10.60
CA TRP A 485 -8.64 -11.24 -9.80
C TRP A 485 -8.65 -12.71 -10.18
N THR A 486 -8.89 -13.56 -9.20
CA THR A 486 -8.93 -15.02 -9.32
C THR A 486 -10.12 -15.56 -8.54
N ILE A 487 -10.98 -16.34 -9.19
CA ILE A 487 -12.01 -17.13 -8.51
C ILE A 487 -11.32 -18.32 -7.88
N ILE A 488 -11.22 -18.34 -6.55
CA ILE A 488 -10.52 -19.39 -5.80
C ILE A 488 -11.45 -20.51 -5.38
N GLY A 489 -12.76 -20.25 -5.31
CA GLY A 489 -13.79 -21.26 -5.11
C GLY A 489 -15.20 -20.69 -5.27
N ALA A 490 -16.16 -21.56 -5.54
CA ALA A 490 -17.59 -21.21 -5.57
C ALA A 490 -18.42 -22.45 -5.23
N ALA A 491 -19.55 -22.24 -4.57
CA ALA A 491 -20.52 -23.30 -4.31
C ALA A 491 -21.25 -23.71 -5.59
N ASP A 492 -21.55 -25.01 -5.74
CA ASP A 492 -22.33 -25.50 -6.88
C ASP A 492 -23.75 -24.90 -6.91
N ASP A 493 -24.33 -24.61 -5.76
CA ASP A 493 -25.66 -24.00 -5.62
C ASP A 493 -25.63 -22.46 -5.61
N LEU A 494 -24.46 -21.84 -5.82
CA LEU A 494 -24.23 -20.39 -5.75
C LEU A 494 -24.49 -19.77 -4.36
N SER A 495 -24.54 -20.57 -3.28
CA SER A 495 -24.67 -20.02 -1.92
C SER A 495 -23.49 -19.13 -1.49
N TRP A 496 -22.30 -19.34 -2.08
CA TRP A 496 -21.13 -18.48 -1.87
C TRP A 496 -20.16 -18.51 -3.06
N ILE A 497 -19.34 -17.47 -3.15
CA ILE A 497 -18.17 -17.39 -4.02
C ILE A 497 -17.01 -16.74 -3.28
N ALA A 498 -15.78 -17.19 -3.58
CA ALA A 498 -14.56 -16.67 -2.98
C ALA A 498 -13.61 -16.16 -4.06
N PHE A 499 -13.07 -14.96 -3.83
CA PHE A 499 -12.12 -14.30 -4.71
C PHE A 499 -10.80 -14.04 -3.99
N HIS A 500 -9.71 -14.11 -4.72
CA HIS A 500 -8.44 -13.48 -4.39
C HIS A 500 -8.15 -12.40 -5.43
N TYR A 501 -7.55 -11.28 -5.01
CA TYR A 501 -7.06 -10.27 -5.93
C TYR A 501 -5.71 -9.70 -5.49
N ALA A 502 -4.93 -9.31 -6.49
CA ALA A 502 -3.67 -8.58 -6.36
C ALA A 502 -3.78 -7.28 -7.15
N GLY A 503 -3.41 -6.16 -6.56
CA GLY A 503 -3.56 -4.85 -7.19
C GLY A 503 -2.36 -3.94 -7.04
N ALA A 504 -2.32 -2.93 -7.90
CA ALA A 504 -1.35 -1.85 -7.83
C ALA A 504 -1.94 -0.53 -8.33
N ALA A 505 -1.80 0.50 -7.51
CA ALA A 505 -2.01 1.88 -7.91
C ALA A 505 -0.65 2.44 -8.38
N THR A 506 -0.34 2.20 -9.66
CA THR A 506 1.01 2.29 -10.21
C THR A 506 1.70 3.62 -9.94
N SER A 507 1.02 4.73 -10.19
CA SER A 507 1.59 6.09 -10.10
C SER A 507 1.67 6.65 -8.68
N VAL A 508 1.12 5.96 -7.69
CA VAL A 508 1.26 6.32 -6.26
C VAL A 508 2.21 5.37 -5.53
N GLY A 509 2.70 4.33 -6.22
CA GLY A 509 3.69 3.40 -5.67
C GLY A 509 3.10 2.37 -4.69
N GLN A 510 1.78 2.15 -4.72
CA GLN A 510 1.10 1.26 -3.79
C GLN A 510 0.79 -0.10 -4.43
N ARG A 511 1.06 -1.16 -3.68
CA ARG A 511 0.69 -2.56 -3.99
C ARG A 511 -0.24 -3.05 -2.89
N TYR A 512 -1.13 -3.98 -3.24
CA TYR A 512 -2.03 -4.58 -2.26
C TYR A 512 -2.45 -5.99 -2.69
N LEU A 513 -2.82 -6.79 -1.69
CA LEU A 513 -3.43 -8.10 -1.85
C LEU A 513 -4.77 -8.09 -1.12
N GLY A 514 -5.64 -9.01 -1.47
CA GLY A 514 -6.86 -9.23 -0.72
C GLY A 514 -7.71 -10.38 -1.21
N GLY A 515 -8.81 -10.59 -0.51
CA GLY A 515 -9.79 -11.61 -0.84
C GLY A 515 -11.17 -11.26 -0.32
N LEU A 516 -12.18 -11.83 -0.98
CA LEU A 516 -13.58 -11.57 -0.67
C LEU A 516 -14.33 -12.89 -0.61
N LEU A 517 -15.07 -13.11 0.48
CA LEU A 517 -16.13 -14.10 0.54
C LEU A 517 -17.44 -13.36 0.28
N CYS A 518 -18.15 -13.77 -0.76
CA CYS A 518 -19.42 -13.17 -1.10
C CYS A 518 -20.56 -14.19 -1.04
N THR A 519 -21.73 -13.70 -0.64
CA THR A 519 -22.98 -14.45 -0.59
C THR A 519 -24.09 -13.61 -1.24
N PRO A 520 -25.26 -14.18 -1.55
CA PRO A 520 -26.34 -13.43 -2.21
C PRO A 520 -26.85 -12.25 -1.36
N ASP A 521 -26.88 -12.40 -0.04
CA ASP A 521 -27.41 -11.41 0.91
C ASP A 521 -26.34 -10.67 1.73
N GLY A 522 -25.09 -11.14 1.69
CA GLY A 522 -23.96 -10.60 2.44
C GLY A 522 -23.89 -11.12 3.88
N SER A 523 -24.65 -12.16 4.22
CA SER A 523 -24.52 -12.88 5.48
C SER A 523 -23.33 -13.85 5.41
N LEU A 524 -22.71 -14.12 6.57
CA LEU A 524 -21.72 -15.18 6.70
C LEU A 524 -22.40 -16.55 6.51
N PRO A 525 -21.82 -17.46 5.71
CA PRO A 525 -22.29 -18.84 5.60
C PRO A 525 -22.34 -19.57 6.95
N GLU A 526 -23.14 -20.65 7.00
CA GLU A 526 -23.20 -21.52 8.18
C GLU A 526 -21.86 -22.22 8.44
N GLN A 527 -21.59 -22.57 9.70
CA GLN A 527 -20.32 -23.19 10.13
C GLN A 527 -19.91 -24.42 9.28
N SER A 528 -20.87 -25.24 8.88
CA SER A 528 -20.63 -26.43 8.05
C SER A 528 -20.06 -26.09 6.67
N GLN A 529 -20.47 -24.95 6.09
CA GLN A 529 -19.92 -24.46 4.82
C GLN A 529 -18.55 -23.82 5.03
N LEU A 530 -18.35 -23.13 6.16
CA LEU A 530 -17.08 -22.48 6.50
C LEU A 530 -15.91 -23.48 6.57
N GLU A 531 -16.14 -24.72 7.04
CA GLU A 531 -15.15 -25.80 7.02
C GLU A 531 -14.63 -26.12 5.60
N THR A 532 -15.43 -25.88 4.58
CA THR A 532 -15.03 -26.05 3.16
C THR A 532 -14.44 -24.76 2.58
N ILE A 533 -14.90 -23.59 3.03
CA ILE A 533 -14.50 -22.28 2.50
C ILE A 533 -13.11 -21.86 3.02
N TRP A 534 -12.81 -22.08 4.30
CA TRP A 534 -11.53 -21.66 4.89
C TRP A 534 -10.29 -22.27 4.23
N PRO A 535 -10.25 -23.58 3.91
CA PRO A 535 -9.16 -24.14 3.14
C PRO A 535 -8.96 -23.48 1.77
N VAL A 536 -10.02 -22.97 1.14
CA VAL A 536 -9.93 -22.25 -0.14
C VAL A 536 -9.15 -20.94 0.01
N PHE A 537 -9.43 -20.16 1.05
CA PHE A 537 -8.67 -18.94 1.36
C PHE A 537 -7.22 -19.23 1.76
N GLN A 538 -7.00 -20.25 2.59
CA GLN A 538 -5.65 -20.62 3.04
C GLN A 538 -4.75 -21.00 1.86
N ASN A 539 -5.28 -21.75 0.89
CA ASN A 539 -4.56 -22.08 -0.35
C ASN A 539 -4.25 -20.85 -1.23
N ALA A 540 -4.98 -19.76 -1.04
CA ALA A 540 -4.71 -18.47 -1.69
C ALA A 540 -3.78 -17.55 -0.87
N GLY A 541 -3.26 -18.03 0.28
CA GLY A 541 -2.41 -17.24 1.15
C GLY A 541 -3.16 -16.23 2.02
N ILE A 542 -4.45 -16.48 2.28
CA ILE A 542 -5.28 -15.66 3.18
C ILE A 542 -5.77 -16.56 4.31
N GLU A 543 -5.41 -16.23 5.54
CA GLU A 543 -5.92 -16.94 6.70
C GLU A 543 -7.30 -16.40 7.11
N PRO A 544 -8.24 -17.25 7.57
CA PRO A 544 -9.57 -16.79 7.96
C PRO A 544 -9.57 -15.73 9.06
N TRP A 545 -8.56 -15.75 9.94
CA TRP A 545 -8.39 -14.76 11.00
C TRP A 545 -8.01 -13.37 10.49
N GLU A 546 -7.66 -13.22 9.21
CA GLU A 546 -7.39 -11.94 8.56
C GLU A 546 -8.66 -11.28 8.00
N LEU A 547 -9.75 -12.04 7.86
CA LEU A 547 -10.97 -11.56 7.24
C LEU A 547 -11.74 -10.67 8.22
N PHE A 548 -12.31 -9.57 7.73
CA PHE A 548 -13.21 -8.69 8.45
C PHE A 548 -14.64 -8.91 7.98
N VAL A 549 -15.56 -9.03 8.93
CA VAL A 549 -17.00 -9.19 8.63
C VAL A 549 -17.57 -7.85 8.17
N VAL A 550 -18.20 -7.84 7.00
CA VAL A 550 -18.83 -6.63 6.46
C VAL A 550 -20.18 -6.42 7.13
N ASN A 551 -20.37 -5.22 7.69
CA ASN A 551 -21.69 -4.84 8.20
C ASN A 551 -22.64 -4.54 7.02
N ASN A 552 -23.53 -5.49 6.75
CA ASN A 552 -24.55 -5.41 5.70
C ASN A 552 -25.96 -5.09 6.22
N ASP A 553 -26.11 -4.69 7.49
CA ASP A 553 -27.42 -4.39 8.09
C ASP A 553 -28.09 -3.18 7.42
N PRO A 554 -29.20 -3.38 6.68
CA PRO A 554 -29.91 -2.29 6.01
C PRO A 554 -30.69 -1.40 6.98
N GLN A 555 -30.88 -1.83 8.24
CA GLN A 555 -31.55 -1.06 9.29
C GLN A 555 -30.57 -0.34 10.21
N GLY A 556 -29.26 -0.50 10.00
CA GLY A 556 -28.24 0.20 10.75
C GLY A 556 -28.35 1.73 10.57
N PRO A 557 -28.00 2.55 11.57
CA PRO A 557 -28.15 4.01 11.50
C PRO A 557 -27.54 4.64 10.24
N GLY A 558 -26.32 4.24 9.88
CA GLY A 558 -25.66 4.74 8.68
C GLY A 558 -26.28 4.24 7.36
N ALA A 559 -26.97 3.09 7.37
CA ALA A 559 -27.67 2.59 6.18
C ALA A 559 -28.95 3.40 5.93
N LEU A 560 -29.69 3.69 7.00
CA LEU A 560 -30.87 4.52 6.96
C LEU A 560 -30.54 5.96 6.53
N GLU A 561 -29.43 6.50 7.02
CA GLU A 561 -28.94 7.84 6.65
C GLU A 561 -28.56 7.92 5.16
N ALA A 562 -27.78 6.95 4.66
CA ALA A 562 -27.33 6.95 3.27
C ALA A 562 -28.45 6.69 2.25
N GLY A 563 -29.57 6.11 2.69
CA GLY A 563 -30.65 5.67 1.82
C GLY A 563 -30.28 4.44 0.98
N PRO A 564 -31.11 4.07 -0.01
CA PRO A 564 -30.88 2.86 -0.81
C PRO A 564 -29.62 2.97 -1.67
N PRO A 565 -28.89 1.86 -1.90
CA PRO A 565 -27.70 1.87 -2.75
C PRO A 565 -28.04 2.20 -4.22
N PRO A 566 -27.19 2.96 -4.92
CA PRO A 566 -27.41 3.33 -6.33
C PRO A 566 -27.02 2.18 -7.29
N LEU A 567 -27.83 1.12 -7.31
CA LEU A 567 -27.57 -0.13 -8.08
C LEU A 567 -28.09 -0.10 -9.52
N ASP A 568 -28.81 0.95 -9.92
CA ASP A 568 -29.62 0.97 -11.14
C ASP A 568 -28.87 1.37 -12.42
N PHE A 569 -27.59 1.73 -12.33
CA PHE A 569 -26.78 2.16 -13.47
C PHE A 569 -26.75 1.13 -14.61
N TYR A 570 -26.49 -0.14 -14.28
CA TYR A 570 -26.50 -1.25 -15.24
C TYR A 570 -27.84 -1.30 -16.01
N ARG A 571 -28.95 -1.16 -15.29
CA ARG A 571 -30.29 -1.21 -15.87
C ARG A 571 -30.58 0.00 -16.75
N LYS A 572 -30.24 1.20 -16.28
CA LYS A 572 -30.54 2.44 -17.00
C LYS A 572 -29.72 2.60 -18.28
N GLU A 573 -28.44 2.26 -18.25
CA GLU A 573 -27.55 2.53 -19.38
C GLU A 573 -27.34 1.32 -20.28
N VAL A 574 -27.06 0.15 -19.69
CA VAL A 574 -26.64 -1.02 -20.46
C VAL A 574 -27.83 -1.77 -21.03
N LEU A 575 -28.86 -2.07 -20.23
CA LEU A 575 -30.05 -2.76 -20.73
C LEU A 575 -30.77 -1.93 -21.80
N ALA A 576 -30.96 -0.63 -21.55
CA ALA A 576 -31.54 0.28 -22.53
C ALA A 576 -30.72 0.33 -23.84
N SER A 577 -29.39 0.24 -23.76
CA SER A 577 -28.53 0.15 -24.94
C SER A 577 -28.63 -1.20 -25.65
N LYS A 578 -28.72 -2.32 -24.91
CA LYS A 578 -28.93 -3.66 -25.47
C LYS A 578 -30.26 -3.74 -26.22
N GLU A 579 -31.34 -3.19 -25.67
CA GLU A 579 -32.66 -3.15 -26.32
C GLU A 579 -32.63 -2.34 -27.62
N LYS A 580 -32.01 -1.15 -27.62
CA LYS A 580 -31.82 -0.35 -28.83
C LYS A 580 -31.04 -1.11 -29.91
N LEU A 581 -30.01 -1.87 -29.53
CA LEU A 581 -29.24 -2.69 -30.47
C LEU A 581 -30.03 -3.88 -31.02
N LYS A 582 -30.83 -4.54 -30.17
CA LYS A 582 -31.74 -5.63 -30.59
C LYS A 582 -32.80 -5.13 -31.57
N GLY A 583 -33.31 -3.91 -31.40
CA GLY A 583 -34.28 -3.31 -32.33
C GLY A 583 -33.71 -2.82 -33.67
N LEU A 584 -32.37 -2.84 -33.84
CA LEU A 584 -31.69 -2.48 -35.10
C LEU A 584 -31.27 -3.69 -35.94
N GLN A 585 -31.38 -4.90 -35.38
CA GLN A 585 -31.14 -6.19 -36.06
C GLN A 585 -32.46 -6.76 -36.56
#